data_AF-Q2XUH7-F1
#
_entry.id   AF-Q2XUH7-F1
#
_cell.length_a   1.000
_cell.length_b   1.000
_cell.length_c   1.000
_cell.angle_alpha   90.00
_cell.angle_beta   90.00
_cell.angle_gamma   90.00
#
_symmetry.space_group_name_H-M   'P 1'
#
loop_
_entity.id
_entity.type
_entity.pdbx_description
1 polymer ?
#
loop_
_entity_poly.entity_id
_entity_poly.type
_entity_poly.pdbx_seq_one_letter_code
_entity_poly.pdbx_strand_id
1 'polypeptide(L)'
;MAFPPEKYAQWSAGIALMKNILGFIIPLVFIATCYFGIRKHLLKTNSYGKNRITRDQVLNMAAAVVLAFIICWLPFHVLTFLDALAWMGIINSCEVIAVIDLALPFAILLGFTNSCINPFLYCFVGNRFQQKLRSVF
;
A
#
# COMPACT_ATOMS: atom_id res chain seq x y z
N MET A 1 -4.33 -39.21 4.88
CA MET A 1 -5.30 -38.41 5.64
C MET A 1 -5.63 -37.17 4.81
N ALA A 2 -6.69 -37.23 4.00
CA ALA A 2 -7.14 -36.06 3.24
C ALA A 2 -7.94 -35.17 4.19
N PHE A 3 -7.47 -33.95 4.44
CA PHE A 3 -8.23 -32.95 5.19
C PHE A 3 -9.54 -32.64 4.43
N PRO A 4 -10.69 -32.52 5.12
CA PRO A 4 -11.97 -32.29 4.44
C PRO A 4 -11.92 -30.95 3.68
N PRO A 5 -12.27 -30.94 2.38
CA PRO A 5 -12.04 -29.80 1.48
C PRO A 5 -12.76 -28.52 1.91
N GLU A 6 -13.93 -28.62 2.55
CA GLU A 6 -14.64 -27.45 3.08
C GLU A 6 -13.85 -26.67 4.12
N LYS A 7 -13.14 -27.36 5.02
CA LYS A 7 -12.31 -26.69 6.02
C LYS A 7 -11.13 -25.99 5.37
N TYR A 8 -10.57 -26.57 4.31
CA TYR A 8 -9.42 -25.99 3.62
C TYR A 8 -9.78 -24.67 2.92
N ALA A 9 -10.92 -24.63 2.22
CA ALA A 9 -11.41 -23.43 1.56
C ALA A 9 -11.70 -22.29 2.57
N GLN A 10 -12.33 -22.60 3.71
CA GLN A 10 -12.60 -21.62 4.76
C GLN A 10 -11.32 -21.05 5.38
N TRP A 11 -10.31 -21.88 5.65
CA TRP A 11 -9.02 -21.44 6.17
C TRP A 11 -8.26 -20.57 5.17
N SER A 12 -8.24 -20.97 3.89
CA SER A 12 -7.61 -20.18 2.82
C SER A 12 -8.26 -18.81 2.66
N ALA A 13 -9.60 -18.74 2.66
CA ALA A 13 -10.33 -17.47 2.62
C ALA A 13 -10.04 -16.59 3.85
N GLY A 14 -10.01 -17.19 5.06
CA GLY A 14 -9.68 -16.49 6.29
C GLY A 14 -8.27 -15.87 6.28
N ILE A 15 -7.27 -16.62 5.81
CA ILE A 15 -5.90 -16.11 5.68
C ILE A 15 -5.79 -15.02 4.61
N ALA A 16 -6.48 -15.16 3.47
CA ALA A 16 -6.51 -14.13 2.43
C ALA A 16 -7.13 -12.82 2.94
N LEU A 17 -8.23 -12.90 3.69
CA LEU A 17 -8.87 -11.74 4.31
C LEU A 17 -7.96 -11.10 5.38
N MET A 18 -7.34 -11.91 6.23
CA MET A 18 -6.38 -11.43 7.24
C MET A 18 -5.20 -10.69 6.59
N LYS A 19 -4.63 -11.23 5.51
CA LYS A 19 -3.56 -10.58 4.74
C LYS A 19 -4.02 -9.24 4.15
N ASN A 20 -5.24 -9.15 3.64
CA ASN A 20 -5.81 -7.91 3.12
C ASN A 20 -5.99 -6.86 4.23
N ILE A 21 -6.58 -7.24 5.36
CA ILE A 21 -6.87 -6.31 6.45
C ILE A 21 -5.59 -5.81 7.10
N LEU A 22 -4.71 -6.73 7.51
CA LEU A 22 -3.48 -6.40 8.24
C LEU A 22 -2.40 -5.83 7.33
N GLY A 23 -2.28 -6.36 6.11
CA GLY A 23 -1.22 -6.00 5.17
C GLY A 23 -1.51 -4.75 4.34
N PHE A 24 -2.80 -4.37 4.18
CA PHE A 24 -3.18 -3.25 3.33
C PHE A 24 -4.12 -2.26 4.00
N ILE A 25 -5.26 -2.70 4.50
CA ILE A 25 -6.30 -1.78 5.00
C ILE A 25 -5.83 -0.99 6.22
N ILE A 26 -5.27 -1.66 7.24
CA ILE A 26 -4.78 -0.97 8.45
C ILE A 26 -3.66 0.02 8.13
N PRO A 27 -2.58 -0.38 7.41
CA PRO A 27 -1.54 0.55 6.99
C PRO A 27 -2.10 1.73 6.18
N LEU A 28 -3.00 1.47 5.22
CA LEU A 28 -3.58 2.51 4.36
C LEU A 28 -4.38 3.53 5.18
N VAL A 29 -5.24 3.07 6.09
CA VAL A 29 -6.04 3.95 6.96
C VAL A 29 -5.13 4.78 7.86
N PHE A 30 -4.09 4.17 8.43
CA PHE A 30 -3.14 4.88 9.28
C PHE A 30 -2.39 5.98 8.50
N ILE A 31 -1.82 5.64 7.33
CA ILE A 31 -1.08 6.62 6.52
C ILE A 31 -2.02 7.71 6.01
N ALA A 32 -3.24 7.37 5.61
CA ALA A 32 -4.24 8.34 5.17
C ALA A 32 -4.64 9.32 6.28
N THR A 33 -4.95 8.82 7.48
CA THR A 33 -5.31 9.68 8.62
C THR A 33 -4.15 10.60 9.03
N CYS A 34 -2.92 10.09 9.05
CA CYS A 34 -1.72 10.91 9.24
C CYS A 34 -1.59 11.99 8.15
N TYR A 35 -1.77 11.66 6.86
CA TYR A 35 -1.72 12.62 5.76
C TYR A 35 -2.79 13.72 5.91
N PHE A 36 -4.03 13.36 6.19
CA PHE A 36 -5.11 14.34 6.38
C PHE A 36 -4.88 15.21 7.62
N GLY A 37 -4.36 14.65 8.72
CA GLY A 37 -4.00 15.40 9.92
C GLY A 37 -2.90 16.41 9.66
N ILE A 38 -1.82 15.98 9.01
CA ILE A 38 -0.69 16.83 8.61
C ILE A 38 -1.19 17.94 7.66
N ARG A 39 -1.97 17.59 6.63
CA ARG A 39 -2.56 18.54 5.68
C ARG A 39 -3.45 19.57 6.38
N LYS A 40 -4.33 19.15 7.31
CA LYS A 40 -5.21 20.05 8.06
C LYS A 40 -4.43 21.03 8.94
N HIS A 41 -3.41 20.54 9.65
CA HIS A 41 -2.58 21.39 10.51
C HIS A 41 -1.78 22.42 9.70
N LEU A 42 -1.22 21.98 8.58
CA LEU A 42 -0.41 22.80 7.66
C LEU A 42 -1.22 23.78 6.79
N LEU A 43 -2.51 23.54 6.56
CA LEU A 43 -3.41 24.51 5.92
C LEU A 43 -3.90 25.57 6.91
N LYS A 44 -3.97 25.24 8.21
CA LYS A 44 -4.37 26.19 9.27
C LYS A 44 -3.26 27.19 9.61
N THR A 45 -2.00 26.84 9.38
CA THR A 45 -0.86 27.75 9.55
C THR A 45 -0.69 28.60 8.29
N ASN A 46 -0.94 29.91 8.39
CA ASN A 46 -0.76 30.85 7.29
C ASN A 46 0.74 31.10 7.04
N SER A 47 1.39 30.19 6.30
CA SER A 47 2.82 30.25 6.02
C SER A 47 3.11 30.98 4.70
N TYR A 48 3.82 32.11 4.79
CA TYR A 48 4.30 32.85 3.63
C TYR A 48 5.57 32.21 3.02
N GLY A 49 5.65 32.21 1.69
CA GLY A 49 6.87 31.93 0.90
C GLY A 49 7.57 30.60 1.20
N LYS A 50 8.70 30.66 1.92
CA LYS A 50 9.62 29.54 2.15
C LYS A 50 9.00 28.39 2.94
N ASN A 51 8.12 28.68 3.90
CA ASN A 51 7.42 27.65 4.68
C ASN A 51 6.31 26.94 3.89
N ARG A 52 5.75 27.59 2.86
CA ARG A 52 4.78 26.96 1.94
C ARG A 52 5.47 25.94 1.02
N ILE A 53 6.65 26.26 0.52
CA ILE A 53 7.44 25.36 -0.34
C ILE A 53 7.87 24.12 0.43
N THR A 54 8.37 24.28 1.66
CA THR A 54 8.76 23.13 2.51
C THR A 54 7.55 22.28 2.92
N ARG A 55 6.40 22.89 3.18
CA ARG A 55 5.13 22.21 3.42
C ARG A 55 4.69 21.34 2.23
N ASP A 56 4.64 21.92 1.04
CA ASP A 56 4.17 21.22 -0.15
C ASP A 56 5.12 20.06 -0.50
N GLN A 57 6.42 20.18 -0.23
CA GLN A 57 7.38 19.07 -0.33
C GLN A 57 7.06 17.90 0.61
N VAL A 58 6.73 18.18 1.88
CA VAL A 58 6.39 17.12 2.87
C VAL A 58 5.09 16.43 2.48
N LEU A 59 4.08 17.18 2.05
CA LEU A 59 2.81 16.62 1.58
C LEU A 59 2.98 15.79 0.31
N ASN A 60 3.79 16.25 -0.64
CA ASN A 60 4.10 15.49 -1.87
C ASN A 60 4.87 14.21 -1.55
N MET A 61 5.79 14.23 -0.58
CA MET A 61 6.48 13.03 -0.12
C MET A 61 5.51 12.04 0.51
N ALA A 62 4.66 12.48 1.45
CA ALA A 62 3.65 11.63 2.07
C ALA A 62 2.67 11.05 1.04
N ALA A 63 2.22 11.86 0.08
CA ALA A 63 1.39 11.40 -1.03
C ALA A 63 2.13 10.37 -1.90
N ALA A 64 3.43 10.57 -2.18
CA ALA A 64 4.23 9.60 -2.92
C ALA A 64 4.36 8.26 -2.19
N VAL A 65 4.50 8.25 -0.86
CA VAL A 65 4.47 7.00 -0.07
C VAL A 65 3.14 6.27 -0.23
N VAL A 66 2.03 6.99 -0.06
CA VAL A 66 0.68 6.42 -0.17
C VAL A 66 0.46 5.85 -1.56
N LEU A 67 0.80 6.62 -2.61
CA LEU A 67 0.63 6.21 -3.99
C LEU A 67 1.51 5.00 -4.32
N ALA A 68 2.78 4.99 -3.91
CA ALA A 68 3.67 3.85 -4.09
C ALA A 68 3.12 2.59 -3.42
N PHE A 69 2.67 2.70 -2.17
CA PHE A 69 2.07 1.60 -1.44
C PHE A 69 0.83 1.05 -2.16
N ILE A 70 -0.08 1.93 -2.61
CA ILE A 70 -1.27 1.52 -3.37
C ILE A 70 -0.87 0.85 -4.68
N ILE A 71 -0.01 1.47 -5.49
CA ILE A 71 0.38 0.94 -6.81
C ILE A 71 1.05 -0.43 -6.68
N CYS A 72 1.87 -0.63 -5.66
CA CYS A 72 2.59 -1.88 -5.46
C CYS A 72 1.71 -3.00 -4.86
N TRP A 73 0.86 -2.69 -3.89
CA TRP A 73 0.12 -3.70 -3.14
C TRP A 73 -1.30 -3.95 -3.66
N LEU A 74 -1.96 -2.94 -4.22
CA LEU A 74 -3.34 -3.06 -4.70
C LEU A 74 -3.52 -4.19 -5.73
N PRO A 75 -2.65 -4.36 -6.75
CA PRO A 75 -2.82 -5.44 -7.73
C PRO A 75 -2.82 -6.82 -7.07
N PHE A 76 -1.93 -7.04 -6.09
CA PHE A 76 -1.83 -8.32 -5.38
C PHE A 76 -3.07 -8.59 -4.52
N HIS A 77 -3.55 -7.58 -3.81
CA HIS A 77 -4.73 -7.69 -2.96
C HIS A 77 -6.02 -7.90 -3.77
N VAL A 78 -6.16 -7.23 -4.92
CA VAL A 78 -7.28 -7.44 -5.84
C VAL A 78 -7.28 -8.86 -6.40
N LEU A 79 -6.13 -9.34 -6.90
CA LEU A 79 -6.04 -10.69 -7.48
C LEU A 79 -6.30 -11.79 -6.43
N THR A 80 -5.75 -11.66 -5.22
CA THR A 80 -6.01 -12.61 -4.13
C THR A 80 -7.46 -12.59 -3.64
N PHE A 81 -8.12 -11.43 -3.70
CA PHE A 81 -9.56 -11.33 -3.42
C PHE A 81 -10.40 -12.02 -4.49
N LEU A 82 -10.08 -11.81 -5.78
CA LEU A 82 -10.75 -12.49 -6.89
C LEU A 82 -10.53 -14.01 -6.85
N ASP A 83 -9.31 -14.46 -6.54
CA ASP A 83 -9.01 -15.88 -6.33
C ASP A 83 -9.86 -16.47 -5.20
N ALA A 84 -9.98 -15.76 -4.07
CA ALA A 84 -10.86 -16.20 -2.97
C ALA A 84 -12.34 -16.31 -3.40
N LEU A 85 -12.84 -15.40 -4.24
CA LEU A 85 -14.19 -15.50 -4.80
C LEU A 85 -14.35 -16.69 -5.74
N ALA A 86 -13.31 -17.06 -6.49
CA ALA A 86 -13.30 -18.25 -7.33
C ALA A 86 -13.35 -19.53 -6.47
N TRP A 87 -12.54 -19.61 -5.41
CA TRP A 87 -12.59 -20.73 -4.45
C TRP A 87 -13.94 -20.89 -3.75
N MET A 88 -14.68 -19.79 -3.54
CA MET A 88 -16.04 -19.82 -2.98
C MET A 88 -17.14 -20.16 -4.01
N GLY A 89 -16.78 -20.42 -5.27
CA GLY A 89 -17.74 -20.74 -6.34
C GLY A 89 -18.57 -19.55 -6.82
N ILE A 90 -18.19 -18.32 -6.46
CA ILE A 90 -18.84 -17.08 -6.91
C ILE A 90 -18.35 -16.73 -8.33
N ILE A 91 -17.06 -16.90 -8.59
CA ILE A 91 -16.46 -16.75 -9.93
C ILE A 91 -16.18 -18.14 -10.51
N ASN A 92 -16.95 -18.53 -11.53
CA ASN A 92 -16.81 -19.84 -12.18
C ASN A 92 -16.27 -19.76 -13.62
N SER A 93 -15.84 -18.57 -14.06
CA SER A 93 -15.28 -18.39 -15.40
C SER A 93 -13.82 -18.83 -15.46
N CYS A 94 -13.51 -19.87 -16.25
CA CYS A 94 -12.14 -20.33 -16.47
C CYS A 94 -11.23 -19.24 -17.06
N GLU A 95 -11.76 -18.33 -17.89
CA GLU A 95 -10.97 -17.23 -18.45
C GLU A 95 -10.50 -16.28 -17.35
N VAL A 96 -11.38 -15.96 -16.39
CA VAL A 96 -11.05 -15.08 -15.27
C VAL A 96 -10.00 -15.72 -14.37
N ILE A 97 -10.14 -17.01 -14.07
CA ILE A 97 -9.18 -17.76 -13.27
C ILE A 97 -7.81 -17.82 -13.96
N ALA A 98 -7.77 -18.08 -15.28
CA ALA A 98 -6.52 -18.09 -16.05
C ALA A 98 -5.81 -16.73 -16.04
N VAL A 99 -6.56 -15.63 -16.12
CA VAL A 99 -6.00 -14.26 -16.01
C VAL A 99 -5.44 -14.02 -14.60
N ILE A 100 -6.14 -14.48 -13.56
CA ILE A 100 -5.69 -14.35 -12.17
C ILE A 100 -4.35 -15.07 -11.99
N ASP A 101 -4.25 -16.33 -12.43
CA ASP A 101 -3.05 -17.16 -12.33
C ASP A 101 -1.86 -16.55 -13.10
N LEU A 102 -2.12 -16.00 -14.29
CA LEU A 102 -1.09 -15.34 -15.09
C LEU A 102 -0.61 -14.02 -14.47
N ALA A 103 -1.51 -13.25 -13.86
CA ALA A 103 -1.20 -11.92 -13.33
C ALA A 103 -0.59 -11.96 -11.92
N LEU A 104 -0.84 -13.03 -11.15
CA LEU A 104 -0.41 -13.17 -9.76
C LEU A 104 1.11 -13.02 -9.56
N PRO A 105 1.98 -13.65 -10.36
CA PRO A 105 3.43 -13.49 -10.25
C PRO A 105 3.90 -12.04 -10.45
N PHE A 106 3.30 -11.31 -11.39
CA PHE A 106 3.62 -9.90 -11.63
C PHE A 106 3.16 -9.01 -10.48
N ALA A 107 1.98 -9.29 -9.91
CA ALA A 107 1.49 -8.58 -8.74
C ALA A 107 2.35 -8.84 -7.49
N ILE A 108 2.84 -10.07 -7.31
CA ILE A 108 3.83 -10.39 -6.27
C ILE A 108 5.12 -9.60 -6.48
N LEU A 109 5.62 -9.52 -7.71
CA LEU A 109 6.83 -8.74 -8.04
C LEU A 109 6.63 -7.24 -7.75
N LEU A 110 5.45 -6.70 -8.06
CA LEU A 110 5.09 -5.32 -7.70
C LEU A 110 5.08 -5.12 -6.18
N GLY A 111 4.55 -6.08 -5.42
CA GLY A 111 4.60 -6.08 -3.96
C GLY A 111 6.04 -6.03 -3.44
N PHE A 112 6.96 -6.83 -4.00
CA PHE A 112 8.38 -6.77 -3.65
C PHE A 112 9.03 -5.44 -4.01
N THR A 113 8.62 -4.81 -5.10
CA THR A 113 9.10 -3.50 -5.53
C THR A 113 8.82 -2.42 -4.48
N ASN A 114 7.75 -2.55 -3.68
CA ASN A 114 7.47 -1.64 -2.55
C ASN A 114 8.64 -1.58 -1.56
N SER A 115 9.30 -2.72 -1.30
CA SER A 115 10.47 -2.76 -0.42
C SER A 115 11.68 -2.04 -1.01
N CYS A 116 11.81 -2.00 -2.34
CA CYS A 116 12.84 -1.24 -3.04
C CYS A 116 12.57 0.27 -3.02
N ILE A 117 11.32 0.70 -2.85
CA ILE A 117 10.95 2.12 -2.74
C ILE A 117 11.34 2.69 -1.37
N ASN A 118 11.43 1.85 -0.33
CA ASN A 118 11.81 2.26 1.02
C ASN A 118 13.18 2.99 1.06
N PRO A 119 14.30 2.45 0.50
CA PRO A 119 15.57 3.17 0.42
C PRO A 119 15.48 4.52 -0.28
N PHE A 120 14.67 4.65 -1.34
CA PHE A 120 14.48 5.93 -2.01
C PHE A 120 13.75 6.91 -1.09
N LEU A 121 12.71 6.47 -0.39
CA LEU A 121 12.06 7.29 0.61
C LEU A 121 13.04 7.72 1.69
N TYR A 122 13.80 6.82 2.30
CA TYR A 122 14.73 7.18 3.38
C TYR A 122 15.92 8.01 2.91
N CYS A 123 16.52 7.75 1.73
CA CYS A 123 17.61 8.56 1.20
C CYS A 123 17.15 9.94 0.72
N PHE A 124 16.02 10.03 0.02
CA PHE A 124 15.54 11.31 -0.51
C PHE A 124 14.82 12.18 0.53
N VAL A 125 14.19 11.55 1.54
CA VAL A 125 13.69 12.25 2.73
C VAL A 125 14.87 12.60 3.62
N GLY A 126 15.79 11.67 3.89
CA GLY A 126 16.96 11.83 4.73
C GLY A 126 17.92 12.91 4.24
N ASN A 127 18.30 12.94 2.96
CA ASN A 127 19.21 13.98 2.45
C ASN A 127 18.59 15.37 2.50
N ARG A 128 17.30 15.51 2.18
CA ARG A 128 16.60 16.80 2.24
C ARG A 128 16.31 17.23 3.68
N PHE A 129 16.08 16.27 4.58
CA PHE A 129 15.89 16.50 6.00
C PHE A 129 17.20 16.85 6.69
N GLN A 130 18.30 16.16 6.39
CA GLN A 130 19.64 16.44 6.89
C GLN A 130 20.18 17.78 6.37
N GLN A 131 19.98 18.11 5.09
CA GLN A 131 20.35 19.43 4.56
C GLN A 131 19.57 20.56 5.23
N LYS A 132 18.27 20.36 5.51
CA LYS A 132 17.48 21.34 6.25
C LYS A 132 17.90 21.44 7.73
N LEU A 133 18.20 20.32 8.40
CA LEU A 133 18.67 20.30 9.78
C LEU A 133 20.03 21.00 9.95
N ARG A 134 21.00 20.73 9.07
CA ARG A 134 22.32 21.41 9.06
C ARG A 134 22.27 22.89 8.68
N SER A 135 21.13 23.37 8.18
CA SER A 135 20.94 24.81 7.89
C SER A 135 20.29 25.57 9.04
N VAL A 136 19.82 24.85 10.07
CA VAL A 136 19.10 25.41 11.24
C VAL A 136 19.96 25.33 12.51
N PHE A 137 20.87 24.35 12.59
CA PHE A 137 21.91 24.20 13.60
C PHE A 137 23.29 24.38 12.95
#